data_AF-A0A8C3R4P4-F1
#
_entry.id   AF-A0A8C3R4P4-F1
#
_cell.length_a   1.000
_cell.length_b   1.000
_cell.length_c   1.000
_cell.angle_alpha   90.00
_cell.angle_beta   90.00
_cell.angle_gamma   90.00
#
_symmetry.space_group_name_H-M   'P 1'
#
loop_
_entity.id
_entity.type
_entity.pdbx_description
1 polymer ?
#
loop_
_entity_poly.entity_id
_entity_poly.type
_entity_poly.pdbx_seq_one_letter_code
_entity_poly.pdbx_strand_id
1 'polypeptide(L)'
;MSNKPLHLKACLSKEVYYHGEPIPVTVTINNSTDKTVKKIKVQVEQVTNVVLYSSDFYTKVVAAEEAQEKVQPNSSLTKTLTLLPLLANNRETKEIALDGKLKDEDTNLASSTIIKDGIDKTVMGILVSYKVKVKLTVPG
;
A
#
# COMPACT_ATOMS: atom_id res chain seq x y z
N MET A 1 2.63 -20.28 -24.04
CA MET A 1 1.81 -19.19 -23.46
C MET A 1 0.56 -19.84 -22.87
N SER A 2 0.28 -19.66 -21.58
CA SER A 2 -0.95 -20.20 -20.97
C SER A 2 -2.10 -19.24 -21.26
N ASN A 3 -3.22 -19.75 -21.79
CA ASN A 3 -4.41 -18.96 -22.11
C ASN A 3 -5.41 -18.90 -20.93
N LYS A 4 -5.07 -19.50 -19.79
CA LYS A 4 -5.94 -19.56 -18.62
C LYS A 4 -5.73 -18.32 -17.73
N PRO A 5 -6.76 -17.80 -17.05
CA PRO A 5 -6.66 -16.59 -16.25
C PRO A 5 -6.06 -16.83 -14.86
N LEU A 6 -5.45 -15.78 -14.30
CA LEU A 6 -5.07 -15.68 -12.88
C LEU A 6 -5.93 -14.59 -12.24
N HIS A 7 -6.76 -14.97 -11.26
CA HIS A 7 -7.61 -14.02 -10.54
C HIS A 7 -7.00 -13.67 -9.19
N LEU A 8 -6.93 -12.37 -8.91
CA LEU A 8 -6.49 -11.81 -7.64
C LEU A 8 -7.61 -10.94 -7.08
N LYS A 9 -8.00 -11.19 -5.83
CA LYS A 9 -8.91 -10.36 -5.05
C LYS A 9 -8.21 -9.95 -3.76
N ALA A 10 -8.23 -8.66 -3.44
CA ALA A 10 -7.74 -8.13 -2.18
C ALA A 10 -8.89 -7.41 -1.46
N CYS A 11 -8.97 -7.57 -0.14
CA CYS A 11 -10.00 -6.98 0.70
C CYS A 11 -9.37 -6.38 1.96
N LEU A 12 -9.83 -5.19 2.34
CA LEU A 12 -9.47 -4.53 3.59
C LEU A 12 -10.64 -4.62 4.57
N SER A 13 -10.35 -4.66 5.86
CA SER A 13 -11.40 -4.71 6.89
C SER A 13 -12.16 -3.40 7.05
N LYS A 14 -11.47 -2.27 6.85
CA LYS A 14 -11.97 -0.90 7.00
C LYS A 14 -11.43 -0.02 5.88
N GLU A 15 -12.10 1.11 5.67
CA GLU A 15 -11.65 2.16 4.76
C GLU A 15 -10.69 3.16 5.44
N VAL A 16 -10.95 3.47 6.72
CA VAL A 16 -10.16 4.40 7.53
C VAL A 16 -9.46 3.62 8.65
N TYR A 17 -8.16 3.88 8.83
CA TYR A 17 -7.33 3.31 9.89
C TYR A 17 -6.66 4.43 10.68
N TYR A 18 -6.44 4.21 11.97
CA TYR A 18 -5.70 5.14 12.82
C TYR A 18 -4.19 4.84 12.81
N HIS A 19 -3.38 5.84 13.17
CA HIS A 19 -1.94 5.65 13.34
C HIS A 19 -1.67 4.59 14.41
N GLY A 20 -0.77 3.65 14.10
CA GLY A 20 -0.46 2.51 14.98
C GLY A 20 -1.48 1.36 14.93
N GLU A 21 -2.57 1.49 14.17
CA GLU A 21 -3.52 0.39 13.96
C GLU A 21 -2.98 -0.62 12.93
N PRO A 22 -3.03 -1.93 13.21
CA PRO A 22 -2.68 -2.95 12.23
C PRO A 22 -3.71 -2.99 11.07
N ILE A 23 -3.22 -3.13 9.84
CA ILE A 23 -4.02 -3.18 8.63
C ILE A 23 -4.07 -4.63 8.13
N PRO A 24 -5.16 -5.39 8.39
CA PRO A 24 -5.32 -6.74 7.86
C PRO A 24 -5.78 -6.67 6.39
N VAL A 25 -4.97 -7.26 5.51
CA VAL A 25 -5.23 -7.36 4.07
C VAL A 25 -5.50 -8.81 3.72
N THR A 26 -6.73 -9.12 3.36
CA THR A 26 -7.13 -10.46 2.92
C THR A 26 -6.94 -10.57 1.42
N VAL A 27 -6.04 -11.47 1.01
CA VAL A 27 -5.71 -11.73 -0.39
C VAL A 27 -6.21 -13.12 -0.77
N THR A 28 -7.09 -13.18 -1.76
CA THR A 28 -7.59 -14.41 -2.37
C THR A 28 -7.04 -14.51 -3.79
N ILE A 29 -6.28 -15.56 -4.06
CA ILE A 29 -5.69 -15.86 -5.35
C ILE A 29 -6.35 -17.13 -5.86
N ASN A 30 -6.95 -17.06 -7.05
CA ASN A 30 -7.43 -18.23 -7.77
C ASN A 30 -6.57 -18.40 -9.02
N ASN A 31 -5.67 -19.38 -8.98
CA ASN A 31 -4.72 -19.66 -10.04
C ASN A 31 -5.24 -20.79 -10.91
N SER A 32 -5.92 -20.44 -11.99
CA SER A 32 -6.31 -21.39 -13.04
C SER A 32 -5.21 -21.60 -14.09
N THR A 33 -4.05 -20.96 -13.93
CA THR A 33 -2.94 -21.05 -14.90
C THR A 33 -2.08 -22.28 -14.70
N ASP A 34 -1.20 -22.54 -15.67
CA ASP A 34 -0.22 -23.63 -15.59
C ASP A 34 1.07 -23.21 -14.86
N LYS A 35 1.13 -21.98 -14.34
CA LYS A 35 2.31 -21.41 -13.67
C LYS A 35 2.09 -21.27 -12.17
N THR A 36 3.12 -21.53 -11.38
CA THR A 36 3.08 -21.36 -9.92
C THR A 36 3.39 -19.92 -9.52
N VAL A 37 2.56 -19.30 -8.67
CA VAL A 37 2.89 -18.02 -8.03
C VAL A 37 3.96 -18.28 -6.97
N LYS A 38 5.14 -17.64 -7.08
CA LYS A 38 6.29 -17.90 -6.20
C LYS A 38 6.25 -17.14 -4.88
N LYS A 39 5.81 -15.89 -4.93
CA LYS A 39 5.79 -14.97 -3.79
C LYS A 39 4.61 -14.03 -3.88
N ILE A 40 4.05 -13.71 -2.73
CA ILE A 40 2.97 -12.74 -2.56
C ILE A 40 3.53 -11.65 -1.64
N LYS A 41 3.62 -10.43 -2.15
CA LYS A 41 4.07 -9.27 -1.38
C LYS A 41 2.93 -8.28 -1.24
N VAL A 42 2.62 -7.89 -0.02
CA VAL A 42 1.68 -6.80 0.26
C VAL A 42 2.48 -5.63 0.80
N GLN A 43 2.14 -4.42 0.38
CA GLN A 43 2.87 -3.22 0.77
C GLN A 43 1.92 -2.04 0.87
N VAL A 44 2.14 -1.21 1.89
CA VAL A 44 1.49 0.09 2.05
C VAL A 44 2.40 1.12 1.39
N GLU A 45 1.88 1.79 0.36
CA GLU A 45 2.56 2.87 -0.35
C GLU A 45 1.95 4.21 0.09
N GLN A 46 2.79 5.11 0.59
CA GLN A 46 2.47 6.52 0.80
C GLN A 46 2.70 7.25 -0.53
N VAL A 47 1.67 7.92 -1.02
CA VAL A 47 1.69 8.71 -2.25
C VAL A 47 1.55 10.18 -1.85
N THR A 48 2.63 10.92 -2.03
CA THR A 48 2.73 12.34 -1.74
C THR A 48 2.68 13.11 -3.05
N ASN A 49 1.62 13.88 -3.26
CA ASN A 49 1.48 14.80 -4.38
C ASN A 49 1.83 16.21 -3.91
N VAL A 50 2.93 16.75 -4.41
CA VAL A 50 3.39 18.11 -4.13
C VAL A 50 2.88 19.00 -5.25
N VAL A 51 2.01 19.93 -4.91
CA VAL A 51 1.41 20.89 -5.86
C VAL A 51 1.88 22.28 -5.49
N LEU A 52 2.76 22.86 -6.31
CA LEU A 52 3.23 24.24 -6.15
C LEU A 52 3.28 24.98 -7.49
N TYR A 53 4.25 24.65 -8.34
CA TYR A 53 4.32 25.13 -9.74
C TYR A 53 3.82 24.07 -10.73
N SER A 54 4.08 22.80 -10.41
CA SER A 54 3.64 21.59 -11.09
C SER A 54 3.05 20.63 -10.07
N SER A 55 2.40 19.56 -10.55
CA SER A 55 1.93 18.44 -9.73
C SER A 55 2.94 17.30 -9.82
N ASP A 56 3.68 17.08 -8.75
CA ASP A 56 4.74 16.09 -8.67
C ASP A 56 4.38 14.98 -7.68
N PHE A 57 4.47 13.72 -8.13
CA PHE A 57 4.06 12.56 -7.35
C PHE A 57 5.26 11.76 -6.86
N TYR A 58 5.39 11.61 -5.55
CA TYR A 58 6.39 10.77 -4.89
C TYR A 58 5.69 9.58 -4.23
N THR A 59 6.07 8.36 -4.61
CA THR A 59 5.52 7.13 -4.00
C THR A 59 6.61 6.39 -3.25
N LYS A 60 6.39 6.15 -1.96
CA LYS A 60 7.30 5.39 -1.10
C LYS A 60 6.57 4.27 -0.36
N VAL A 61 7.27 3.17 -0.13
CA VAL A 61 6.74 2.04 0.64
C VAL A 61 7.01 2.31 2.12
N VAL A 62 5.96 2.36 2.93
CA VAL A 62 6.04 2.62 4.38
C VAL A 62 5.88 1.36 5.24
N ALA A 63 5.33 0.29 4.66
CA ALA A 63 5.30 -1.02 5.28
C ALA A 63 5.20 -2.08 4.18
N ALA A 64 5.83 -3.23 4.38
CA ALA A 64 5.72 -4.34 3.46
C ALA A 64 5.79 -5.66 4.22
N GLU A 65 4.97 -6.62 3.78
CA GLU A 65 4.94 -7.97 4.32
C GLU A 65 4.95 -8.97 3.15
N GLU A 66 5.68 -10.06 3.31
CA GLU A 66 5.85 -11.08 2.27
C GLU A 66 5.40 -12.45 2.76
N ALA A 67 4.53 -13.11 1.98
CA ALA A 67 4.22 -14.52 2.16
C ALA A 67 5.06 -15.37 1.21
N GLN A 68 5.74 -16.38 1.78
CA GLN A 68 6.51 -17.38 1.02
C GLN A 68 5.65 -18.53 0.48
N GLU A 69 4.35 -18.52 0.75
CA GLU A 69 3.42 -19.52 0.25
C GLU A 69 3.30 -19.45 -1.27
N LYS A 70 3.41 -20.62 -1.89
CA LYS A 70 3.33 -20.77 -3.34
C LYS A 70 1.94 -21.22 -3.71
N VAL A 71 1.35 -20.57 -4.71
CA VAL A 71 0.05 -20.99 -5.25
C VAL A 71 0.30 -21.88 -6.46
N GLN A 72 0.01 -23.16 -6.31
CA GLN A 72 0.21 -24.16 -7.37
C GLN A 72 -0.74 -23.92 -8.57
N PRO A 73 -0.43 -24.49 -9.74
CA PRO A 73 -1.34 -24.51 -10.88
C PRO A 73 -2.69 -25.13 -10.53
N ASN A 74 -3.78 -24.57 -11.05
CA ASN A 74 -5.16 -25.00 -10.80
C ASN A 74 -5.53 -25.07 -9.29
N SER A 75 -4.97 -24.16 -8.49
CA SER A 75 -5.19 -24.09 -7.04
C SER A 75 -5.60 -22.69 -6.60
N SER A 76 -6.22 -22.61 -5.43
CA SER A 76 -6.61 -21.34 -4.81
C SER A 76 -5.99 -21.19 -3.42
N LEU A 77 -5.66 -19.96 -3.06
CA LEU A 77 -5.12 -19.60 -1.76
C LEU A 77 -5.85 -18.37 -1.25
N THR A 78 -6.33 -18.42 -0.01
CA THR A 78 -6.80 -17.23 0.71
C THR A 78 -5.94 -17.04 1.94
N LYS A 79 -5.33 -15.86 2.06
CA LYS A 79 -4.46 -15.52 3.19
C LYS A 79 -4.66 -14.09 3.62
N THR A 80 -4.70 -13.86 4.92
CA THR A 80 -4.73 -12.53 5.51
C THR A 80 -3.32 -12.18 6.00
N LEU A 81 -2.80 -11.05 5.53
CA LEU A 81 -1.51 -10.48 5.92
C LEU A 81 -1.76 -9.17 6.64
N THR A 82 -1.14 -8.99 7.81
CA THR A 82 -1.29 -7.78 8.61
C THR A 82 -0.08 -6.89 8.42
N LEU A 83 -0.31 -5.63 8.04
CA LEU A 83 0.74 -4.62 7.90
C LEU A 83 0.64 -3.59 9.01
N LEU A 84 1.79 -3.07 9.45
CA LEU A 84 1.84 -2.06 10.51
C LEU A 84 2.71 -0.86 10.05
N PRO A 85 2.10 0.15 9.40
CA PRO A 85 2.82 1.34 8.96
C PRO A 85 3.17 2.23 10.15
N LEU A 86 4.41 2.17 10.61
CA LEU A 86 4.93 2.98 11.73
C LEU A 86 6.08 3.86 11.27
N LEU A 87 6.12 5.10 11.77
CA LEU A 87 7.26 5.99 11.53
C LEU A 87 8.57 5.41 12.09
N ALA A 88 8.51 4.70 13.22
CA ALA A 88 9.67 4.08 13.85
C ALA A 88 10.47 3.19 12.87
N ASN A 89 9.78 2.48 11.97
CA ASN A 89 10.38 1.59 10.98
C ASN A 89 10.86 2.32 9.71
N ASN A 90 10.53 3.61 9.56
CA ASN A 90 10.79 4.39 8.36
C ASN A 90 11.64 5.64 8.62
N ARG A 91 12.28 5.75 9.81
CA ARG A 91 13.06 6.95 10.20
C ARG A 91 14.20 7.29 9.24
N GLU A 92 14.79 6.29 8.59
CA GLU A 92 15.88 6.47 7.63
C GLU A 92 15.39 6.63 6.18
N THR A 93 14.08 6.47 5.95
CA THR A 93 13.50 6.56 4.60
C THR A 93 13.35 8.02 4.20
N LYS A 94 13.98 8.38 3.09
CA LYS A 94 13.88 9.72 2.51
C LYS A 94 12.57 9.87 1.71
N GLU A 95 12.11 11.11 1.58
CA GLU A 95 10.96 11.48 0.75
C GLU A 95 9.62 10.88 1.22
N ILE A 96 9.50 10.63 2.53
CA ILE A 96 8.21 10.35 3.18
C ILE A 96 7.64 11.64 3.79
N ALA A 97 6.33 11.81 3.67
CA ALA A 97 5.60 12.87 4.33
C ALA A 97 5.33 12.49 5.80
N LEU A 98 5.58 13.45 6.70
CA LEU A 98 5.35 13.35 8.14
C LEU A 98 4.33 14.39 8.57
N ASP A 99 3.61 14.11 9.65
CA ASP A 99 2.77 15.12 10.28
C ASP A 99 3.64 16.23 10.88
N GLY A 100 3.09 17.45 10.98
CA GLY A 100 3.80 18.60 11.52
C GLY A 100 4.31 18.35 12.93
N LYS A 101 5.58 18.68 13.19
CA LYS A 101 6.21 18.53 14.50
C LYS A 101 6.17 19.87 15.24
N LEU A 102 5.56 19.91 16.42
CA LEU A 102 5.66 21.04 17.34
C LEU A 102 6.89 20.82 18.25
N LYS A 103 7.93 21.64 18.07
CA LYS A 103 9.19 21.56 18.83
C LYS A 103 9.85 20.16 18.74
N ASP A 104 9.90 19.45 19.86
CA ASP A 104 10.55 18.15 20.02
C ASP A 104 9.59 16.99 20.33
N GLU A 105 8.29 17.19 20.14
CA GLU A 105 7.33 16.09 20.27
C GLU A 105 7.53 15.03 19.17
N ASP A 106 7.18 13.78 19.50
CA ASP A 106 7.14 12.70 18.53
C ASP A 106 6.11 13.02 17.43
N THR A 107 6.45 12.68 16.19
CA THR A 107 5.54 12.83 15.04
C THR A 107 5.15 11.45 14.49
N ASN A 108 4.18 11.43 13.58
CA ASN A 108 3.73 10.25 12.86
C ASN A 108 3.98 10.41 11.36
N LEU A 109 3.73 9.32 10.61
CA LEU A 109 3.57 9.44 9.16
C LEU A 109 2.43 10.42 8.86
N ALA A 110 2.53 11.20 7.79
CA ALA A 110 1.52 12.20 7.48
C ALA A 110 0.14 11.57 7.32
N SER A 111 -0.90 12.21 7.86
CA SER A 111 -2.28 11.76 7.69
C SER A 111 -2.79 11.97 6.25
N SER A 112 -3.77 11.17 5.81
CA SER A 112 -4.35 11.34 4.46
C SER A 112 -5.05 12.70 4.33
N THR A 113 -4.76 13.44 3.27
CA THR A 113 -5.37 14.75 3.01
C THR A 113 -6.73 14.58 2.35
N ILE A 114 -7.78 15.11 2.98
CA ILE A 114 -9.15 15.09 2.45
C ILE A 114 -9.41 16.42 1.74
N ILE A 115 -9.73 16.37 0.45
CA ILE A 115 -10.15 17.53 -0.34
C ILE A 115 -11.67 17.59 -0.31
N LYS A 116 -12.24 18.74 0.04
CA LYS A 116 -13.69 18.92 0.07
C LYS A 116 -14.26 18.86 -1.35
N ASP A 117 -15.35 18.11 -1.52
CA ASP A 117 -16.07 18.04 -2.79
C ASP A 117 -16.51 19.42 -3.28
N GLY A 118 -16.27 19.67 -4.58
CA GLY A 118 -16.60 20.95 -5.23
C GLY A 118 -15.52 22.03 -5.16
N ILE A 119 -14.38 21.78 -4.51
CA ILE A 119 -13.19 22.64 -4.60
C ILE A 119 -12.31 22.11 -5.73
N ASP A 120 -11.88 23.02 -6.62
CA ASP A 120 -11.03 22.68 -7.76
C ASP A 120 -9.69 22.08 -7.28
N LYS A 121 -9.13 21.14 -8.05
CA LYS A 121 -7.91 20.36 -7.68
C LYS A 121 -6.62 21.19 -7.71
N THR A 122 -6.74 22.51 -7.73
CA THR A 122 -5.66 23.50 -7.77
C THR A 122 -5.15 23.89 -6.38
N VAL A 123 -5.56 23.16 -5.33
CA VAL A 123 -5.06 23.36 -3.97
C VAL A 123 -3.54 23.16 -3.96
N MET A 124 -2.81 24.25 -3.74
CA MET A 124 -1.36 24.21 -3.54
C MET A 124 -1.06 23.64 -2.16
N GLY A 125 -0.08 22.74 -2.10
CA GLY A 125 0.34 22.10 -0.86
C GLY A 125 0.87 20.69 -1.08
N ILE A 126 1.08 19.99 0.04
CA ILE A 126 1.50 18.59 0.06
C ILE A 126 0.25 17.76 0.37
N LEU A 127 -0.24 17.05 -0.65
CA LEU A 127 -1.41 16.20 -0.55
C LEU A 127 -0.96 14.75 -0.37
N VAL A 128 -1.32 14.14 0.75
CA VAL A 128 -0.89 12.78 1.10
C VAL A 128 -2.05 11.82 0.93
N SER A 129 -1.80 10.67 0.31
CA SER A 129 -2.73 9.56 0.20
C SER A 129 -2.01 8.24 0.41
N TYR A 130 -2.73 7.21 0.83
CA TYR A 130 -2.17 5.88 1.04
C TYR A 130 -2.89 4.86 0.15
N LYS A 131 -2.15 3.86 -0.29
CA LYS A 131 -2.71 2.72 -0.99
C LYS A 131 -2.05 1.42 -0.57
N VAL A 132 -2.85 0.36 -0.50
CA VAL A 132 -2.35 -1.00 -0.31
C VAL A 132 -2.15 -1.62 -1.69
N LYS A 133 -0.95 -2.13 -1.95
CA LYS A 133 -0.58 -2.77 -3.20
C LYS A 133 -0.19 -4.21 -2.96
N VAL A 134 -0.88 -5.12 -3.64
CA VAL A 134 -0.59 -6.55 -3.65
C VAL A 134 0.18 -6.89 -4.93
N LYS A 135 1.38 -7.44 -4.78
CA LYS A 135 2.28 -7.81 -5.87
C LYS A 135 2.48 -9.33 -5.87
N LEU A 136 2.12 -9.97 -6.98
CA LEU A 136 2.39 -11.39 -7.22
C LEU A 136 3.66 -11.52 -8.06
N THR A 137 4.55 -12.44 -7.67
CA THR A 137 5.72 -12.79 -8.48
C THR A 137 5.49 -14.13 -9.15
N VAL A 138 5.35 -14.12 -10.48
CA VAL A 138 5.09 -15.32 -11.30
C VAL A 138 6.29 -15.53 -12.23
N PRO A 139 6.85 -16.75 -12.34
CA PRO A 139 7.94 -17.03 -13.27
C PRO A 139 7.49 -16.89 -14.73
N GLY A 140 8.41 -16.41 -15.57
CA GLY A 140 8.27 -16.31 -17.03
C GLY A 140 8.07 -17.65 -17.71
#